data_AF-A0A0P1B8P4-F1
#
_entry.id   AF-A0A0P1B8P4-F1
#
_cell.length_a   1.000
_cell.length_b   1.000
_cell.length_c   1.000
_cell.angle_alpha   90.00
_cell.angle_beta   90.00
_cell.angle_gamma   90.00
#
_symmetry.space_group_name_H-M   'P 1'
#
loop_
_entity.id
_entity.type
_entity.pdbx_description
1 polymer ?
#
loop_
_entity_poly.entity_id
_entity_poly.type
_entity_poly.pdbx_seq_one_letter_code
_entity_poly.pdbx_strand_id
1 'polypeptide(L)'
;MSHETQAQMFDSMSHALSNRESDALLKSAKAEGLKKCDDVLRAFAECSSGRTISMAWACRDHHKALRSCLAEYTSEEAMTKRRKEYLSSNRSKSGDRMV
;
A
#
# COMPACT_ATOMS: atom_id res chain seq x y z
N MET A 1 -4.84 3.63 27.65
CA MET A 1 -4.86 4.90 26.86
C MET A 1 -3.43 5.34 26.69
N SER A 2 -3.07 5.64 25.46
CA SER A 2 -1.74 5.67 24.87
C SER A 2 -0.70 6.51 25.61
N HIS A 3 0.41 5.88 26.01
CA HIS A 3 1.69 6.57 26.19
C HIS A 3 2.59 6.14 25.04
N GLU A 4 2.44 6.78 23.89
CA GLU A 4 3.51 6.79 22.90
C GLU A 4 4.63 7.66 23.47
N THR A 5 5.80 7.06 23.63
CA THR A 5 6.97 7.73 24.20
C THR A 5 7.47 8.80 23.22
N GLN A 6 7.97 9.92 23.75
CA GLN A 6 8.47 11.07 22.98
C GLN A 6 9.51 10.67 21.90
N ALA A 7 10.21 9.56 22.11
CA ALA A 7 11.12 8.94 21.14
C ALA A 7 10.42 8.40 19.88
N GLN A 8 9.22 7.81 19.99
CA GLN A 8 8.45 7.29 18.84
C GLN A 8 7.94 8.43 17.93
N MET A 9 7.63 9.58 18.52
CA MET A 9 7.17 10.77 17.80
C MET A 9 8.34 11.41 17.01
N PHE A 10 9.52 11.45 17.62
CA PHE A 10 10.74 12.02 17.01
C PHE A 10 11.32 11.13 15.90
N ASP A 11 11.19 9.80 16.04
CA ASP A 11 11.54 8.83 14.99
C ASP A 11 10.65 9.02 13.74
N SER A 12 9.35 9.23 13.94
CA SER A 12 8.40 9.50 12.85
C SER A 12 8.73 10.80 12.08
N MET A 13 9.23 11.84 12.76
CA MET A 13 9.70 13.08 12.10
C MET A 13 11.01 12.88 11.32
N SER A 14 11.93 12.07 11.83
CA SER A 14 13.22 11.76 11.19
C SER A 14 13.09 10.83 9.98
N HIS A 15 11.95 10.13 9.89
CA HIS A 15 11.55 9.21 8.83
C HIS A 15 10.31 9.71 8.06
N ALA A 16 10.01 11.01 8.12
CA ALA A 16 8.88 11.59 7.41
C ALA A 16 9.19 11.73 5.91
N LEU A 17 8.37 11.07 5.09
CA LEU A 17 8.36 11.27 3.65
C LEU A 17 7.66 12.58 3.31
N SER A 18 8.10 13.26 2.25
CA SER A 18 7.30 14.34 1.67
C SER A 18 5.93 13.82 1.21
N ASN A 19 4.90 14.65 1.23
CA ASN A 19 3.57 14.28 0.73
C ASN A 19 3.62 13.72 -0.70
N ARG A 20 4.48 14.27 -1.56
CA ARG A 20 4.68 13.79 -2.94
C ARG A 20 5.30 12.40 -2.98
N GLU A 21 6.27 12.12 -2.12
CA GLU A 21 6.93 10.82 -2.05
C GLU A 21 5.99 9.77 -1.47
N SER A 22 5.21 10.13 -0.45
CA SER A 22 4.17 9.27 0.13
C SER A 22 3.12 8.90 -0.91
N ASP A 23 2.63 9.87 -1.70
CA ASP A 23 1.68 9.61 -2.78
C ASP A 23 2.28 8.72 -3.88
N ALA A 24 3.52 9.00 -4.30
CA ALA A 24 4.22 8.19 -5.29
C ALA A 24 4.41 6.74 -4.82
N LEU A 25 4.77 6.53 -3.54
CA LEU A 25 4.87 5.21 -2.92
C LEU A 25 3.52 4.49 -2.84
N LEU A 26 2.45 5.20 -2.49
CA LEU A 26 1.10 4.63 -2.46
C LEU A 26 0.66 4.19 -3.86
N LYS A 27 0.93 5.04 -4.87
CA LYS A 27 0.57 4.76 -6.26
C LYS A 27 1.34 3.57 -6.81
N SER A 28 2.65 3.48 -6.55
CA SER A 28 3.48 2.34 -6.98
C SER A 28 3.07 1.06 -6.27
N ALA A 29 2.80 1.13 -4.95
CA ALA A 29 2.31 0.01 -4.15
C ALA A 29 1.02 -0.60 -4.70
N LYS A 30 0.04 0.27 -5.01
CA LYS A 30 -1.23 -0.15 -5.60
C LYS A 30 -1.06 -0.72 -6.99
N ALA A 31 -0.25 -0.09 -7.84
CA ALA A 31 0.01 -0.58 -9.19
C ALA A 31 0.68 -1.96 -9.19
N GLU A 32 1.61 -2.20 -8.27
CA GLU A 32 2.22 -3.52 -8.07
C GLU A 32 1.20 -4.54 -7.59
N GLY A 33 0.40 -4.20 -6.57
CA GLY A 33 -0.65 -5.07 -6.04
C GLY A 33 -1.66 -5.47 -7.11
N LEU A 34 -2.10 -4.52 -7.96
CA LEU A 34 -3.02 -4.83 -9.06
C LEU A 34 -2.43 -5.80 -10.09
N LYS A 35 -1.14 -5.70 -10.40
CA LYS A 35 -0.46 -6.65 -11.30
C LYS A 35 -0.31 -8.04 -10.68
N LYS A 36 -0.02 -8.10 -9.38
CA LYS A 36 0.18 -9.38 -8.66
C LYS A 36 -1.11 -10.10 -8.35
N CYS A 37 -2.20 -9.36 -8.19
CA CYS A 37 -3.54 -9.87 -7.92
C CYS A 37 -4.41 -9.98 -9.19
N ASP A 38 -3.82 -10.01 -10.38
CA ASP A 38 -4.55 -9.95 -11.66
C ASP A 38 -5.61 -11.05 -11.79
N ASP A 39 -5.30 -12.29 -11.38
CA ASP A 39 -6.24 -13.41 -11.48
C ASP A 39 -7.51 -13.21 -10.64
N VAL A 40 -7.35 -12.81 -9.37
CA VAL A 40 -8.49 -12.56 -8.47
C VAL A 40 -9.20 -11.25 -8.82
N LEU A 41 -8.48 -10.29 -9.38
CA LEU A 41 -9.04 -9.04 -9.89
C LEU A 41 -9.93 -9.29 -11.10
N ARG A 42 -9.48 -10.13 -12.04
CA ARG A 42 -10.24 -10.55 -13.22
C ARG A 42 -11.50 -11.31 -12.83
N ALA A 43 -11.42 -12.26 -11.89
CA ALA A 43 -12.60 -12.95 -11.39
C ALA A 43 -13.63 -11.97 -10.80
N PHE A 44 -13.17 -11.00 -10.00
CA PHE A 44 -14.06 -9.95 -9.46
C PHE A 44 -14.66 -9.07 -10.57
N ALA A 45 -13.86 -8.68 -11.58
CA ALA A 45 -14.32 -7.91 -12.73
C ALA A 45 -15.37 -8.67 -13.55
N GLU A 46 -15.16 -9.96 -13.80
CA GLU A 46 -16.12 -10.84 -14.48
C GLU A 46 -17.44 -10.95 -13.70
N CYS A 47 -17.39 -11.14 -12.38
CA CYS A 47 -18.60 -11.21 -11.55
C CYS A 47 -19.36 -9.87 -11.53
N SER A 48 -18.63 -8.75 -11.41
CA SER A 48 -19.21 -7.40 -11.32
C SER A 48 -19.73 -6.88 -12.66
N SER A 49 -19.26 -7.45 -13.78
CA SER A 49 -19.73 -7.07 -15.12
C SER A 49 -21.25 -7.19 -15.22
N GLY A 50 -21.91 -6.08 -15.59
CA GLY A 50 -23.37 -6.02 -15.72
C GLY A 50 -24.15 -6.02 -14.40
N ARG A 51 -23.49 -5.95 -13.23
CA ARG A 51 -24.14 -5.89 -11.92
C ARG A 51 -23.81 -4.56 -11.24
N THR A 52 -24.77 -3.65 -11.17
CA THR A 52 -24.58 -2.37 -10.45
C THR A 52 -25.13 -2.45 -9.03
N ILE A 53 -26.38 -2.89 -8.89
CA ILE A 53 -27.07 -2.96 -7.59
C ILE A 53 -26.72 -4.26 -6.86
N SER A 54 -26.71 -5.39 -7.58
CA SER A 54 -26.54 -6.72 -6.97
C SER A 54 -25.11 -7.14 -6.68
N MET A 55 -24.12 -6.35 -7.12
CA MET A 55 -22.71 -6.66 -6.97
C MET A 55 -22.30 -6.86 -5.50
N ALA A 56 -22.83 -6.02 -4.59
CA ALA A 56 -22.41 -6.01 -3.19
C ALA A 56 -22.64 -7.35 -2.47
N TRP A 57 -23.67 -8.11 -2.84
CA TRP A 57 -23.95 -9.44 -2.29
C TRP A 57 -23.52 -10.56 -3.24
N ALA A 58 -23.79 -10.44 -4.53
CA ALA A 58 -23.54 -11.50 -5.51
C ALA A 58 -22.05 -11.78 -5.72
N CYS A 59 -21.20 -10.75 -5.57
CA CYS A 59 -19.75 -10.85 -5.80
C CYS A 59 -18.93 -10.78 -4.50
N ARG A 60 -19.58 -10.94 -3.33
CA ARG A 60 -18.91 -10.77 -2.02
C ARG A 60 -17.68 -11.65 -1.86
N ASP A 61 -17.73 -12.88 -2.37
CA ASP A 61 -16.66 -13.87 -2.19
C ASP A 61 -15.46 -13.53 -3.09
N HIS A 62 -15.72 -13.04 -4.30
CA HIS A 62 -14.70 -12.57 -5.23
C HIS A 62 -14.04 -11.28 -4.71
N HIS A 63 -14.85 -10.37 -4.16
CA HIS A 63 -14.37 -9.17 -3.50
C HIS A 63 -13.50 -9.50 -2.27
N LYS A 64 -13.89 -10.50 -1.47
CA LYS A 64 -13.10 -10.97 -0.32
C LYS A 64 -11.73 -11.52 -0.76
N ALA A 65 -11.70 -12.34 -1.82
CA ALA A 65 -10.46 -12.87 -2.38
C ALA A 65 -9.54 -11.74 -2.89
N LEU A 66 -10.08 -10.80 -3.66
CA LEU A 66 -9.34 -9.64 -4.15
C LEU A 66 -8.79 -8.78 -2.99
N ARG A 67 -9.61 -8.49 -1.97
CA ARG A 67 -9.18 -7.75 -0.79
C ARG A 67 -8.08 -8.47 -0.02
N SER A 68 -8.18 -9.79 0.12
CA SER A 68 -7.16 -10.59 0.78
C SER A 68 -5.82 -10.48 0.07
N CYS A 69 -5.80 -10.57 -1.26
CA CYS A 69 -4.58 -10.43 -2.04
C CYS A 69 -4.00 -9.00 -1.95
N LEU A 70 -4.84 -7.98 -2.15
CA LEU A 70 -4.37 -6.59 -2.11
C LEU A 70 -3.83 -6.18 -0.73
N ALA A 71 -4.35 -6.76 0.35
CA ALA A 71 -3.90 -6.48 1.71
C ALA A 71 -2.41 -6.78 1.92
N GLU A 72 -1.82 -7.73 1.21
CA GLU A 72 -0.38 -8.02 1.27
C GLU A 72 0.48 -6.83 0.79
N TYR A 73 -0.07 -5.98 -0.06
CA TYR A 73 0.64 -4.86 -0.68
C TYR A 73 0.26 -3.50 -0.11
N THR A 74 -0.97 -3.38 0.41
CA THR A 74 -1.57 -2.11 0.86
C THR A 74 -1.97 -2.09 2.33
N SER A 75 -1.69 -3.14 3.11
CA SER A 75 -1.86 -3.09 4.57
C SER A 75 -0.95 -2.04 5.21
N GLU A 76 -1.32 -1.59 6.40
CA GLU A 76 -0.54 -0.62 7.16
C GLU A 76 0.89 -1.11 7.42
N GLU A 77 1.04 -2.40 7.74
CA GLU A 77 2.34 -3.05 7.92
C GLU A 77 3.16 -3.07 6.63
N ALA A 78 2.56 -3.51 5.51
CA ALA A 78 3.23 -3.53 4.21
C ALA A 78 3.67 -2.13 3.76
N MET A 79 2.82 -1.13 3.99
CA MET A 79 3.13 0.26 3.67
C MET A 79 4.22 0.83 4.60
N THR A 80 4.19 0.53 5.90
CA THR A 80 5.23 0.93 6.84
C THR A 80 6.58 0.34 6.47
N LYS A 81 6.61 -0.96 6.12
CA LYS A 81 7.81 -1.63 5.62
C LYS A 81 8.35 -0.96 4.36
N ARG A 82 7.50 -0.74 3.36
CA ARG A 82 7.90 -0.04 2.11
C ARG A 82 8.42 1.37 2.36
N ARG A 83 7.80 2.14 3.26
CA ARG A 83 8.29 3.49 3.62
C ARG A 83 9.69 3.41 4.24
N LYS A 84 9.91 2.48 5.15
CA LYS A 84 11.21 2.25 5.79
C LYS A 84 12.29 1.89 4.76
N GLU A 85 11.97 0.98 3.84
CA GLU A 85 12.86 0.57 2.74
C GLU A 85 13.16 1.71 1.77
N TYR A 86 12.16 2.53 1.44
CA TYR A 86 12.37 3.71 0.59
C TYR A 86 13.32 4.71 1.26
N LEU A 87 13.12 4.99 2.55
CA LEU A 87 13.96 5.92 3.30
C LEU A 87 15.40 5.41 3.45
N SER A 88 15.61 4.11 3.69
CA SER A 88 16.95 3.54 3.76
C SER A 88 17.66 3.60 2.40
N SER A 89 16.95 3.28 1.31
CA SER A 89 17.46 3.29 -0.06
C SER A 89 17.73 4.71 -0.59
N ASN A 90 16.99 5.71 -0.11
CA ASN A 90 17.19 7.10 -0.53
C ASN A 90 18.36 7.76 0.22
N ARG A 91 18.61 7.40 1.48
CA ARG A 91 19.79 7.88 2.23
C ARG A 91 21.10 7.39 1.62
N SER A 92 21.17 6.16 1.13
CA SER A 92 22.36 5.63 0.44
C SER A 92 22.62 6.35 -0.89
N LYS A 93 21.57 6.72 -1.63
CA LYS A 93 21.69 7.50 -2.88
C LYS A 93 22.00 8.99 -2.66
N SER A 94 21.56 9.58 -1.54
CA SER A 94 21.88 10.98 -1.21
C SER A 94 23.32 11.17 -0.73
N GLY A 95 23.96 10.13 -0.18
CA GLY A 95 25.40 10.15 0.11
C GLY A 95 26.29 10.17 -1.15
N ASP A 96 25.74 9.75 -2.29
CA ASP A 96 26.41 9.70 -3.61
C ASP A 96 26.05 10.90 -4.50
N ARG A 97 25.19 11.82 -4.03
CA ARG A 97 24.82 13.07 -4.73
C ARG A 97 25.51 14.31 -4.13
N MET A 98 26.63 14.09 -3.44
CA MET A 98 27.49 15.12 -2.87
C MET A 98 28.93 15.02 -3.43
N VAL A 99 29.06 14.58 -4.68
CA VAL A 99 30.30 14.60 -5.48
C VAL A 99 30.05 15.23 -6.84
#